data_AF-A0A317AK28-F1
#
_entry.id   AF-A0A317AK28-F1
#
_cell.length_a   1.000
_cell.length_b   1.000
_cell.length_c   1.000
_cell.angle_alpha   90.00
_cell.angle_beta   90.00
_cell.angle_gamma   90.00
#
_symmetry.space_group_name_H-M   'P 1'
#
loop_
_entity.id
_entity.type
_entity.pdbx_description
1 polymer ?
#
loop_
_entity_poly.entity_id
_entity_poly.type
_entity_poly.pdbx_seq_one_letter_code
_entity_poly.pdbx_strand_id
1 'polypeptide(L)'
;MSTTTSQIPTIPTRVSELSEKGQEAYKEDRDDYKLRLESYKIRERDYQEESNKISKMVEHILTTVTPHLQLSCCTENGTPRDWITALQDTVGVDEDEERARARERYQAALKPMRSTTNWETWLNEYDQAATRAETLEVAEVMQTQAVIDDFLGSVSKMAFY
;
A
#
# COMPACT_ATOMS: atom_id res chain seq x y z
N MET A 1 -43.01 11.65 63.80
CA MET A 1 -42.01 10.68 63.31
C MET A 1 -42.37 10.36 61.88
N SER A 2 -41.58 10.84 60.91
CA SER A 2 -41.80 10.58 59.49
C SER A 2 -40.60 9.81 58.97
N THR A 3 -40.75 8.51 58.79
CA THR A 3 -39.74 7.66 58.18
C THR A 3 -39.91 7.73 56.67
N THR A 4 -39.08 8.54 56.01
CA THR A 4 -38.95 8.56 54.55
C THR A 4 -38.22 7.29 54.13
N THR A 5 -38.95 6.26 53.71
CA THR A 5 -38.38 5.06 53.10
C THR A 5 -37.81 5.46 51.74
N SER A 6 -36.48 5.55 51.66
CA SER A 6 -35.76 5.73 50.40
C SER A 6 -35.94 4.48 49.53
N GLN A 7 -36.90 4.50 48.61
CA GLN A 7 -37.05 3.45 47.61
C GLN A 7 -35.86 3.51 46.66
N ILE A 8 -35.03 2.46 46.68
CA ILE A 8 -34.01 2.24 45.67
C ILE A 8 -34.75 2.06 44.33
N PRO A 9 -34.39 2.78 43.25
CA PRO A 9 -35.04 2.60 41.96
C PRO A 9 -34.79 1.18 41.47
N THR A 10 -35.84 0.37 41.40
CA THR A 10 -35.77 -0.98 40.82
C THR A 10 -35.54 -0.83 39.32
N ILE A 11 -34.35 -1.17 38.84
CA ILE A 11 -34.04 -1.17 37.40
C ILE A 11 -34.71 -2.39 36.77
N PRO A 12 -35.62 -2.22 35.79
CA PRO A 12 -36.26 -3.34 35.11
C PRO A 12 -35.23 -4.21 34.38
N THR A 13 -35.31 -5.52 34.59
CA THR A 13 -34.45 -6.52 33.92
C THR A 13 -35.19 -7.31 32.86
N ARG A 14 -36.52 -7.25 32.86
CA ARG A 14 -37.39 -7.91 31.88
C ARG A 14 -38.32 -6.90 31.23
N VAL A 15 -38.62 -7.11 29.95
CA VAL A 15 -39.56 -6.26 29.19
C VAL A 15 -40.93 -6.18 29.87
N SER A 16 -41.38 -7.29 30.48
CA SER A 16 -42.64 -7.35 31.23
C SER A 16 -42.68 -6.46 32.48
N GLU A 17 -41.53 -6.00 32.98
CA GLU A 17 -41.42 -5.10 34.14
C GLU A 17 -41.52 -3.62 33.72
N LEU A 18 -41.56 -3.34 32.41
CA LEU A 18 -41.77 -1.99 31.86
C LEU A 18 -43.26 -1.64 31.84
N SER A 19 -43.55 -0.34 31.92
CA SER A 19 -44.89 0.19 31.60
C SER A 19 -45.25 -0.10 30.13
N GLU A 20 -46.54 -0.05 29.77
CA GLU A 20 -46.97 -0.25 28.37
C GLU A 20 -46.21 0.64 27.38
N LYS A 21 -46.06 1.92 27.71
CA LYS A 21 -45.27 2.87 26.90
C LYS A 21 -43.81 2.44 26.79
N GLY A 22 -43.23 1.91 27.86
CA GLY A 22 -41.86 1.39 27.86
C GLY A 22 -41.72 0.10 27.02
N GLN A 23 -42.73 -0.77 27.05
CA GLN A 23 -42.77 -1.98 26.21
C GLN A 23 -42.87 -1.63 24.72
N GLU A 24 -43.67 -0.62 24.38
CA GLU A 24 -43.82 -0.12 23.02
C GLU A 24 -42.52 0.52 22.49
N ALA A 25 -41.90 1.41 23.26
CA ALA A 25 -40.61 2.01 22.91
C ALA A 25 -39.50 0.96 22.75
N TYR A 26 -39.43 -0.02 23.68
CA TYR A 26 -38.48 -1.12 23.57
C TYR A 26 -38.68 -1.95 22.29
N LYS A 27 -39.94 -2.19 21.90
CA LYS A 27 -40.26 -2.92 20.68
C LYS A 27 -39.81 -2.16 19.43
N GLU A 28 -40.07 -0.86 19.37
CA GLU A 28 -39.63 0.02 18.28
C GLU A 28 -38.10 0.04 18.17
N ASP A 29 -37.39 0.26 19.28
CA ASP A 29 -35.93 0.23 19.32
C ASP A 29 -35.39 -1.11 18.85
N ARG A 30 -35.94 -2.22 19.37
CA ARG A 30 -35.52 -3.58 18.99
C ARG A 30 -35.68 -3.82 17.48
N ASP A 31 -36.79 -3.38 16.91
CA ASP A 31 -37.08 -3.57 15.48
C ASP A 31 -36.13 -2.71 14.62
N ASP A 32 -35.84 -1.48 15.04
CA ASP A 32 -34.84 -0.61 14.39
C ASP A 32 -33.41 -1.16 14.51
N TYR A 33 -33.01 -1.65 15.69
CA TYR A 33 -31.72 -2.34 15.86
C TYR A 33 -31.61 -3.58 14.98
N LYS A 34 -32.67 -4.37 14.86
CA LYS A 34 -32.68 -5.54 13.99
C LYS A 34 -32.48 -5.14 12.53
N LEU A 35 -33.16 -4.10 12.06
CA LEU A 35 -32.98 -3.58 10.70
C LEU A 35 -31.55 -3.09 10.45
N ARG A 36 -30.98 -2.33 11.39
CA ARG A 36 -29.59 -1.84 11.31
C ARG A 36 -28.58 -2.98 11.28
N LEU A 37 -28.80 -4.03 12.07
CA LEU A 37 -27.95 -5.22 12.08
C LEU A 37 -27.98 -5.95 10.73
N GLU A 38 -29.17 -6.12 10.12
CA GLU A 38 -29.28 -6.73 8.80
C GLU A 38 -28.60 -5.88 7.70
N SER A 39 -28.75 -4.54 7.76
CA SER A 39 -28.02 -3.64 6.87
C SER A 39 -26.50 -3.72 7.05
N TYR A 40 -26.02 -3.87 8.28
CA TYR A 40 -24.60 -4.07 8.56
C TYR A 40 -24.08 -5.38 7.96
N LYS A 41 -24.79 -6.51 8.16
CA LYS A 41 -24.40 -7.81 7.58
C LYS A 41 -24.30 -7.77 6.05
N ILE A 42 -25.22 -7.06 5.39
CA ILE A 42 -25.17 -6.87 3.93
C ILE A 42 -23.89 -6.12 3.55
N ARG A 43 -23.59 -4.99 4.20
CA ARG A 43 -22.38 -4.20 3.93
C ARG A 43 -21.09 -4.97 4.20
N GLU A 44 -21.06 -5.73 5.28
CA GLU A 44 -19.91 -6.57 5.64
C GLU A 44 -19.66 -7.64 4.57
N ARG A 45 -20.73 -8.32 4.12
CA ARG A 45 -20.63 -9.27 3.00
C ARG A 45 -20.13 -8.59 1.73
N ASP A 46 -20.71 -7.46 1.35
CA ASP A 46 -20.35 -6.75 0.12
C ASP A 46 -18.88 -6.29 0.16
N TYR A 47 -18.42 -5.80 1.31
CA TYR A 47 -17.02 -5.46 1.57
C TYR A 47 -16.10 -6.69 1.43
N GLN A 48 -16.49 -7.82 2.02
CA GLN A 48 -15.69 -9.04 1.94
C GLN A 48 -15.60 -9.54 0.49
N GLU A 49 -16.68 -9.45 -0.28
CA GLU A 49 -16.68 -9.79 -1.71
C GLU A 49 -15.75 -8.88 -2.52
N GLU A 50 -15.77 -7.57 -2.27
CA GLU A 50 -14.89 -6.61 -2.94
C GLU A 50 -13.43 -6.85 -2.59
N SER A 51 -13.12 -7.01 -1.30
CA SER A 51 -11.77 -7.33 -0.80
C SER A 51 -11.22 -8.62 -1.43
N ASN A 52 -12.05 -9.66 -1.51
CA ASN A 52 -11.68 -10.91 -2.18
C ASN A 52 -11.40 -10.72 -3.68
N LYS A 53 -12.19 -9.88 -4.37
CA LYS A 53 -11.97 -9.58 -5.80
C LYS A 53 -10.66 -8.83 -6.03
N ILE A 54 -10.37 -7.82 -5.20
CA ILE A 54 -9.11 -7.06 -5.25
C ILE A 54 -7.93 -8.00 -5.00
N SER A 55 -8.02 -8.86 -3.99
CA SER A 55 -6.96 -9.81 -3.66
C SER A 55 -6.65 -10.75 -4.83
N LYS A 56 -7.69 -11.31 -5.47
CA LYS A 56 -7.53 -12.16 -6.67
C LYS A 56 -6.93 -11.40 -7.86
N MET A 57 -7.30 -10.13 -8.03
CA MET A 57 -6.74 -9.28 -9.09
C MET A 57 -5.24 -9.03 -8.86
N VAL A 58 -4.85 -8.70 -7.62
CA VAL A 58 -3.44 -8.51 -7.24
C VAL A 58 -2.65 -9.80 -7.47
N GLU A 59 -3.16 -10.94 -7.00
CA GLU A 59 -2.55 -12.25 -7.23
C GLU A 59 -2.38 -12.55 -8.72
N HIS A 60 -3.39 -12.27 -9.53
CA HIS A 60 -3.32 -12.48 -10.98
C HIS A 60 -2.24 -11.61 -11.63
N ILE A 61 -2.15 -10.33 -11.28
CA ILE A 61 -1.11 -9.43 -11.80
C ILE A 61 0.28 -9.97 -11.42
N LEU A 62 0.49 -10.31 -10.15
CA LEU A 62 1.80 -10.78 -9.65
C LEU A 62 2.20 -12.17 -10.17
N THR A 63 1.27 -12.97 -10.68
CA THR A 63 1.56 -14.31 -11.23
C THR A 63 1.72 -14.32 -12.75
N THR A 64 1.18 -13.33 -13.46
CA THR A 64 1.18 -13.29 -14.93
C THR A 64 2.14 -12.27 -15.53
N VAL A 65 2.41 -11.18 -14.81
CA VAL A 65 3.36 -10.16 -15.25
C VAL A 65 4.79 -10.68 -15.05
N THR A 66 5.69 -10.41 -15.99
CA THR A 66 7.11 -10.79 -15.88
C THR A 66 7.80 -10.09 -14.70
N PRO A 67 8.81 -10.70 -14.06
CA PRO A 67 9.46 -10.11 -12.89
C PRO A 67 9.98 -8.67 -13.09
N HIS A 68 10.51 -8.36 -14.28
CA HIS A 68 10.99 -7.01 -14.61
C HIS A 68 9.85 -5.98 -14.66
N LEU A 69 8.68 -6.36 -15.18
CA LEU A 69 7.49 -5.49 -15.20
C LEU A 69 6.89 -5.31 -13.80
N GLN A 70 6.97 -6.34 -12.95
CA GLN A 70 6.55 -6.21 -11.56
C GLN A 70 7.39 -5.19 -10.80
N LEU A 71 8.72 -5.30 -10.88
CA LEU A 71 9.64 -4.35 -10.21
C LEU A 71 9.50 -2.92 -10.74
N SER A 72 9.06 -2.77 -11.99
CA SER A 72 8.96 -1.47 -12.63
C SER A 72 7.61 -0.78 -12.52
N CYS A 73 6.53 -1.54 -12.58
CA CYS A 73 5.17 -1.04 -12.66
C CYS A 73 4.38 -1.25 -11.36
N CYS A 74 4.72 -2.27 -10.56
CA CYS A 74 3.98 -2.64 -9.35
C CYS A 74 4.67 -2.11 -8.09
N THR A 75 4.59 -0.80 -7.85
CA THR A 75 5.20 -0.17 -6.67
C THR A 75 4.51 -0.60 -5.36
N GLU A 76 5.28 -0.76 -4.28
CA GLU A 76 4.76 -1.23 -2.98
C GLU A 76 3.62 -0.38 -2.41
N ASN A 77 3.65 0.93 -2.69
CA ASN A 77 2.63 1.89 -2.24
C ASN A 77 1.60 2.24 -3.32
N GLY A 78 1.68 1.62 -4.49
CA GLY A 78 0.76 1.85 -5.61
C GLY A 78 -0.54 1.10 -5.44
N THR A 79 -1.64 1.65 -5.96
CA THR A 79 -2.89 0.91 -6.06
C THR A 79 -2.83 -0.06 -7.25
N PRO A 80 -3.63 -1.14 -7.26
CA PRO A 80 -3.71 -2.02 -8.43
C PRO A 80 -4.07 -1.28 -9.73
N ARG A 81 -4.77 -0.14 -9.62
CA ARG A 81 -5.11 0.70 -10.77
C ARG A 81 -3.89 1.44 -11.31
N ASP A 82 -3.02 1.94 -10.44
CA ASP A 82 -1.76 2.57 -10.83
C ASP A 82 -0.86 1.55 -11.52
N TRP A 83 -0.81 0.32 -10.98
CA TRP A 83 -0.06 -0.78 -11.59
C TRP A 83 -0.57 -1.12 -12.98
N ILE A 84 -1.89 -1.27 -13.16
CA ILE A 84 -2.48 -1.54 -14.48
C ILE A 84 -2.16 -0.41 -15.47
N THR A 85 -2.22 0.85 -15.02
CA THR A 85 -1.91 2.01 -15.88
C THR A 85 -0.44 1.99 -16.30
N ALA A 86 0.48 1.78 -15.36
CA ALA A 86 1.91 1.67 -15.66
C ALA A 86 2.23 0.48 -16.57
N LEU A 87 1.56 -0.66 -16.36
CA LEU A 87 1.67 -1.82 -17.25
C LEU A 87 1.17 -1.48 -18.65
N GLN A 88 0.03 -0.81 -18.79
CA GLN A 88 -0.49 -0.38 -20.09
C GLN A 88 0.46 0.57 -20.82
N ASP A 89 1.07 1.51 -20.09
CA ASP A 89 2.04 2.45 -20.66
C ASP A 89 3.35 1.76 -21.08
N THR A 90 3.69 0.64 -20.44
CA THR A 90 4.92 -0.12 -20.71
C THR A 90 4.72 -1.20 -21.78
N VAL A 91 3.50 -1.72 -21.94
CA VAL A 91 3.16 -2.69 -23.00
C VAL A 91 3.26 -2.01 -24.36
N GLY A 92 4.38 -2.25 -25.05
CA GLY A 92 4.73 -1.62 -26.33
C GLY A 92 6.13 -1.01 -26.37
N VAL A 93 6.83 -0.97 -25.23
CA VAL A 93 8.24 -0.58 -25.15
C VAL A 93 9.11 -1.80 -25.49
N ASP A 94 10.03 -1.62 -26.43
CA ASP A 94 11.05 -2.62 -26.79
C ASP A 94 11.98 -2.90 -25.59
N GLU A 95 12.29 -4.17 -25.30
CA GLU A 95 13.19 -4.54 -24.20
C GLU A 95 14.56 -3.87 -24.33
N ASP A 96 15.02 -3.66 -25.57
CA ASP A 96 16.26 -2.95 -25.86
C ASP A 96 16.18 -1.46 -25.52
N GLU A 97 15.02 -0.83 -25.73
CA GLU A 97 14.79 0.56 -25.35
C GLU A 97 14.75 0.72 -23.83
N GLU A 98 14.10 -0.21 -23.11
CA GLU A 98 14.06 -0.17 -21.65
C GLU A 98 15.44 -0.43 -21.04
N ARG A 99 16.22 -1.35 -21.61
CA ARG A 99 17.62 -1.58 -21.23
C ARG A 99 18.47 -0.32 -21.47
N ALA A 100 18.26 0.37 -22.58
CA ALA A 100 18.95 1.64 -22.87
C ALA A 100 18.58 2.73 -21.84
N ARG A 101 17.30 2.87 -21.50
CA ARG A 101 16.84 3.83 -20.48
C ARG A 101 17.38 3.51 -19.09
N ALA A 102 17.42 2.23 -18.71
CA ALA A 102 18.00 1.80 -17.44
C ALA A 102 19.51 2.12 -17.37
N ARG A 103 20.23 1.87 -18.46
CA ARG A 103 21.65 2.23 -18.60
C ARG A 103 21.87 3.74 -18.46
N GLU A 104 21.08 4.56 -19.15
CA GLU A 104 21.16 6.02 -19.04
C GLU A 104 20.88 6.51 -17.61
N ARG A 105 19.88 5.95 -16.95
CA ARG A 105 19.52 6.31 -15.57
C ARG A 105 20.62 5.94 -14.58
N TYR A 106 21.23 4.77 -14.73
CA TYR A 106 22.39 4.35 -13.93
C TYR A 106 23.56 5.32 -14.13
N GLN A 107 23.93 5.61 -15.38
CA GLN A 107 25.00 6.57 -15.70
C GLN A 107 24.71 7.98 -15.17
N ALA A 108 23.45 8.40 -15.15
CA ALA A 108 23.06 9.67 -14.55
C ALA A 108 23.22 9.69 -13.03
N ALA A 109 22.94 8.58 -12.35
CA ALA A 109 23.09 8.45 -10.89
C ALA A 109 24.56 8.42 -10.42
N LEU A 110 25.49 8.00 -11.29
CA LEU A 110 26.94 8.10 -11.05
C LEU A 110 27.48 9.54 -10.98
N LYS A 111 26.65 10.53 -11.31
CA LYS A 111 27.05 11.93 -11.14
C LYS A 111 27.21 12.22 -9.64
N PRO A 112 28.37 12.75 -9.20
CA PRO A 112 28.57 13.09 -7.80
C PRO A 112 27.52 14.09 -7.33
N MET A 113 27.13 13.96 -6.05
CA MET A 113 26.28 14.94 -5.39
C MET A 113 26.88 16.34 -5.48
N ARG A 114 26.05 17.37 -5.45
CA ARG A 114 26.55 18.76 -5.38
C ARG A 114 26.85 19.21 -3.95
N SER A 115 26.23 18.56 -2.97
CA SER A 115 26.36 18.85 -1.54
C SER A 115 26.15 17.57 -0.74
N THR A 116 26.89 17.41 0.36
CA THR A 116 26.78 16.26 1.27
C THR A 116 25.43 16.20 2.00
N THR A 117 24.70 17.32 2.06
CA THR A 117 23.33 17.37 2.61
C THR A 117 22.33 16.54 1.82
N ASN A 118 22.62 16.22 0.56
CA ASN A 118 21.73 15.45 -0.32
C ASN A 118 22.09 13.96 -0.36
N TRP A 119 22.90 13.50 0.59
CA TRP A 119 23.41 12.13 0.66
C TRP A 119 22.32 11.07 0.55
N GLU A 120 21.29 11.17 1.39
CA GLU A 120 20.23 10.16 1.43
C GLU A 120 19.43 10.11 0.12
N THR A 121 19.13 11.26 -0.47
CA THR A 121 18.41 11.34 -1.74
C THR A 121 19.22 10.74 -2.87
N TRP A 122 20.50 11.10 -2.98
CA TRP A 122 21.37 10.56 -4.03
C TRP A 122 21.62 9.06 -3.86
N LEU A 123 21.83 8.59 -2.62
CA LEU A 123 22.06 7.17 -2.36
C LEU A 123 20.83 6.34 -2.76
N ASN A 124 19.63 6.83 -2.46
CA ASN A 124 18.39 6.18 -2.86
C ASN A 124 18.21 6.17 -4.39
N GLU A 125 18.54 7.27 -5.07
CA GLU A 125 18.52 7.33 -6.54
C GLU A 125 19.53 6.37 -7.18
N TYR A 126 20.74 6.30 -6.62
CA TYR A 126 21.78 5.37 -7.07
C TYR A 126 21.38 3.92 -6.87
N ASP A 127 20.92 3.56 -5.67
CA ASP A 127 20.49 2.19 -5.33
C ASP A 127 19.36 1.74 -6.26
N GLN A 128 18.31 2.56 -6.39
CA GLN A 128 17.20 2.28 -7.30
C GLN A 128 17.66 2.12 -8.76
N ALA A 129 18.57 2.97 -9.24
CA ALA A 129 19.06 2.90 -10.61
C ALA A 129 19.95 1.67 -10.85
N ALA A 130 20.81 1.32 -9.89
CA ALA A 130 21.68 0.15 -9.95
C ALA A 130 20.86 -1.14 -9.95
N THR A 131 19.91 -1.30 -9.02
CA THR A 131 19.00 -2.46 -8.98
C THR A 131 18.19 -2.61 -10.26
N ARG A 132 17.70 -1.50 -10.82
CA ARG A 132 16.94 -1.49 -12.08
C ARG A 132 17.82 -1.93 -13.26
N ALA A 133 19.03 -1.41 -13.36
CA ALA A 133 19.98 -1.78 -14.41
C ALA A 133 20.42 -3.25 -14.27
N GLU A 134 20.56 -3.75 -13.04
CA GLU A 134 20.91 -5.15 -12.77
C GLU A 134 19.80 -6.09 -13.22
N THR A 135 18.55 -5.74 -12.88
CA THR A 135 17.35 -6.49 -13.28
C THR A 135 17.20 -6.62 -14.80
N LEU A 136 17.66 -5.63 -15.56
CA LEU A 136 17.59 -5.61 -17.03
C LEU A 136 18.87 -6.09 -17.71
N GLU A 137 19.78 -6.68 -16.93
CA GLU A 137 21.05 -7.25 -17.40
C GLU A 137 21.92 -6.24 -18.15
N VAL A 138 21.95 -4.99 -17.70
CA VAL A 138 22.86 -3.96 -18.23
C VAL A 138 24.29 -4.36 -17.89
N ALA A 139 25.13 -4.50 -18.92
CA ALA A 139 26.47 -5.09 -18.80
C ALA A 139 27.36 -4.44 -17.73
N GLU A 140 27.27 -3.12 -17.54
CA GLU A 140 28.07 -2.38 -16.56
C GLU A 140 27.83 -2.79 -15.11
N VAL A 141 26.60 -3.20 -14.77
CA VAL A 141 26.24 -3.52 -13.38
C VAL A 141 26.26 -5.02 -13.09
N MET A 142 26.48 -5.87 -14.10
CA MET A 142 26.62 -7.32 -13.94
C MET A 142 27.89 -7.74 -13.22
N GLN A 143 28.89 -6.86 -13.15
CA GLN A 143 30.13 -7.12 -12.44
C GLN A 143 30.14 -6.35 -11.12
N THR A 144 30.02 -7.06 -10.00
CA THR A 144 30.00 -6.45 -8.66
C THR A 144 31.19 -5.54 -8.40
N GLN A 145 32.39 -5.90 -8.89
CA GLN A 145 33.57 -5.06 -8.73
C GLN A 145 33.45 -3.74 -9.49
N ALA A 146 32.87 -3.74 -10.70
CA ALA A 146 32.65 -2.53 -11.48
C ALA A 146 31.68 -1.58 -10.77
N VAL A 147 30.60 -2.11 -10.19
CA VAL A 147 29.63 -1.34 -9.40
C VAL A 147 30.28 -0.70 -8.16
N ILE A 148 31.16 -1.45 -7.48
CA ILE A 148 31.93 -0.94 -6.33
C ILE A 148 32.85 0.21 -6.77
N ASP A 149 33.59 0.02 -7.87
CA ASP A 149 34.53 1.02 -8.37
C ASP A 149 33.79 2.30 -8.82
N ASP A 150 32.63 2.16 -9.46
CA ASP A 150 31.76 3.25 -9.90
C ASP A 150 31.19 4.05 -8.70
N PHE A 151 30.73 3.35 -7.67
CA PHE A 151 30.26 3.97 -6.43
C PHE A 151 31.39 4.77 -5.74
N LEU A 152 32.54 4.13 -5.54
CA LEU A 152 33.70 4.77 -4.92
C LEU A 152 34.21 5.95 -5.75
N GLY A 153 34.20 5.84 -7.08
CA GLY A 153 34.56 6.91 -8.01
C GLY A 153 33.61 8.11 -7.93
N SER A 154 32.33 7.87 -7.61
CA SER A 154 31.32 8.93 -7.46
C SER A 154 31.43 9.63 -6.11
N VAL A 155 31.65 8.87 -5.03
CA VAL A 155 31.74 9.39 -3.65
C VAL A 155 33.10 10.06 -3.38
N SER A 156 34.20 9.52 -3.89
CA SER A 156 35.55 10.08 -3.68
C SER A 156 35.69 11.51 -4.21
N LYS A 157 34.96 11.88 -5.27
CA LYS A 157 34.93 13.24 -5.81
C LYS A 157 34.32 14.27 -4.84
N MET A 158 33.60 13.81 -3.81
CA MET A 158 33.07 14.64 -2.73
C MET A 158 34.01 14.78 -1.54
N ALA A 159 34.96 13.86 -1.37
CA ALA A 159 35.91 13.88 -0.26
C ALA A 159 37.05 14.90 -0.45
N PHE A 160 37.19 15.48 -1.64
CA PHE A 160 38.23 16.45 -2.00
C PHE A 160 37.70 17.88 -2.23
N TYR A 161 36.47 18.18 -1.80
CA TYR A 161 35.88 19.53 -1.80
C TYR A 161 35.54 20.00 -0.39
#